data_AF-A0A2E0J7W7-F1
#
_entry.id   AF-A0A2E0J7W7-F1
#
_cell.length_a   1.000
_cell.length_b   1.000
_cell.length_c   1.000
_cell.angle_alpha   90.00
_cell.angle_beta   90.00
_cell.angle_gamma   90.00
#
_symmetry.space_group_name_H-M   'P 1'
#
loop_
_entity.id
_entity.type
_entity.pdbx_description
1 polymer ?
#
loop_
_entity_poly.entity_id
_entity_poly.type
_entity_poly.pdbx_seq_one_letter_code
_entity_poly.pdbx_strand_id
1 'polypeptide(L)' 'LLRALDSGRIASASLDVFDVEPLPKEHPFWADERILVTPHQAGDCSPHTMAEQLARAAQAVVAGKIPETVVDRSNGY' A
#
# COMPACT_ATOMS: atom_id res chain seq x y z
N LEU A 1 6.40 15.71 -5.15
CA LEU A 1 6.66 14.94 -6.37
C LEU A 1 6.83 15.82 -7.60
N LEU A 2 5.80 16.58 -8.02
CA LEU A 2 5.80 17.41 -9.24
C LEU A 2 7.07 18.26 -9.41
N ARG A 3 7.46 19.04 -8.40
CA ARG A 3 8.70 19.84 -8.45
C ARG A 3 9.96 19.04 -8.80
N ALA A 4 10.04 17.78 -8.37
CA ALA A 4 11.20 16.92 -8.64
C ALA A 4 11.19 16.40 -10.09
N LEU A 5 10.01 16.18 -10.67
CA LEU A 5 9.84 15.90 -12.10
C LEU A 5 10.18 17.15 -12.92
N ASP A 6 9.66 18.30 -12.53
CA ASP A 6 9.86 19.58 -13.23
C ASP A 6 11.32 20.04 -13.20
N SER A 7 12.03 19.80 -12.10
CA SER A 7 13.46 20.10 -12.00
C SER A 7 14.35 19.06 -12.68
N GLY A 8 13.78 18.00 -13.28
CA GLY A 8 14.53 16.88 -13.86
C GLY A 8 15.30 16.03 -12.85
N ARG A 9 15.00 16.15 -11.55
CA ARG A 9 15.66 15.34 -10.50
C ARG A 9 15.22 13.88 -10.56
N ILE A 10 14.00 13.62 -11.01
CA ILE A 10 13.49 12.30 -11.34
C ILE A 10 12.86 12.36 -12.73
N ALA A 11 13.00 11.27 -13.50
CA ALA A 11 12.48 11.22 -14.87
C ALA A 11 10.98 10.90 -14.92
N SER A 12 10.50 10.04 -14.02
CA SER A 12 9.13 9.54 -13.97
C SER A 12 8.79 8.99 -12.57
N ALA A 13 7.51 8.69 -12.34
CA ALA A 13 7.02 8.03 -11.13
C ALA A 13 5.89 7.05 -11.43
N SER A 14 5.85 5.92 -10.73
CA SER A 14 4.68 5.02 -10.69
C SER A 14 4.10 5.05 -9.28
N LEU A 15 2.81 5.38 -9.17
CA LEU A 15 2.14 5.65 -7.90
C LEU A 15 0.89 4.76 -7.80
N ASP A 16 0.81 3.98 -6.73
CA ASP A 16 -0.35 3.13 -6.45
C ASP A 16 -1.26 3.69 -5.34
N VAL A 17 -0.70 4.51 -4.44
CA VAL A 17 -1.39 5.01 -3.25
C VAL A 17 -1.30 6.53 -3.18
N PHE A 18 -2.33 7.14 -2.60
CA PHE A 18 -2.47 8.61 -2.53
C PHE A 18 -2.99 9.05 -1.16
N ASP A 19 -2.72 10.32 -0.80
CA ASP A 19 -3.21 10.87 0.48
C ASP A 19 -4.75 10.92 0.55
N VAL A 20 -5.42 11.11 -0.61
CA VAL A 20 -6.87 11.08 -0.75
C VAL A 20 -7.23 10.06 -1.81
N GLU A 21 -8.05 9.08 -1.43
CA GLU A 21 -8.52 8.02 -2.29
C GLU A 21 -10.07 7.95 -2.34
N PRO A 22 -10.68 7.80 -3.54
CA PRO A 22 -10.03 7.73 -4.85
C PRO A 22 -9.36 9.06 -5.24
N LEU A 23 -8.28 8.99 -6.02
CA LEU A 23 -7.57 10.17 -6.49
C LEU A 23 -8.55 11.10 -7.24
N PRO A 24 -8.73 12.37 -6.82
CA PRO A 24 -9.67 13.28 -7.47
C PRO A 24 -9.42 13.40 -8.98
N LYS A 25 -10.48 13.51 -9.78
CA LYS A 25 -10.37 13.50 -11.24
C LYS A 25 -9.60 14.70 -11.78
N GLU A 26 -9.62 15.81 -11.04
CA GLU A 26 -8.94 17.06 -11.37
C GLU A 26 -7.47 17.05 -10.90
N HIS A 27 -7.00 15.97 -10.27
CA HIS A 27 -5.64 15.89 -9.76
C HIS A 27 -4.60 15.92 -10.90
N PRO A 28 -3.52 16.74 -10.79
CA PRO A 28 -2.55 16.93 -11.87
C PRO A 28 -1.82 15.65 -12.30
N PHE A 29 -1.77 14.63 -11.44
CA PHE A 29 -1.15 13.35 -11.77
C PHE A 29 -1.83 12.64 -12.94
N TRP A 30 -3.11 12.88 -13.21
CA TRP A 30 -3.79 12.28 -14.36
C TRP A 30 -3.32 12.86 -15.71
N ALA A 31 -2.80 14.07 -15.72
CA ALA A 31 -2.42 14.79 -16.94
C ALA A 31 -0.91 14.76 -17.23
N ASP A 32 -0.08 14.34 -16.28
CA ASP A 32 1.37 14.27 -16.44
C ASP A 32 1.79 12.88 -16.96
N GLU A 33 2.17 12.80 -18.24
CA GLU A 33 2.57 11.54 -18.91
C GLU A 33 3.78 10.84 -18.25
N ARG A 34 4.54 11.55 -17.41
CA ARG A 34 5.67 10.97 -16.66
C ARG A 34 5.21 10.20 -15.42
N ILE A 35 3.91 10.26 -15.10
CA ILE A 35 3.33 9.62 -13.92
C ILE A 35 2.39 8.50 -14.37
N LEU A 36 2.71 7.27 -13.96
CA LEU A 36 1.81 6.13 -14.05
C LEU A 36 1.01 6.02 -12.75
N VAL A 37 -0.32 6.09 -12.83
CA VAL A 37 -1.22 5.90 -11.70
C VAL A 37 -1.85 4.51 -11.76
N THR A 38 -1.74 3.75 -10.68
CA THR A 38 -2.52 2.53 -10.44
C THR A 38 -3.48 2.75 -9.25
N PRO A 39 -4.69 2.18 -9.27
CA PRO A 39 -5.75 2.54 -8.32
C PRO A 39 -5.69 1.71 -7.03
N HIS A 40 -4.57 1.74 -6.31
CA HIS A 40 -4.35 0.97 -5.07
C HIS A 40 -4.55 -0.54 -5.29
N GLN A 41 -3.88 -1.09 -6.30
CA GLN A 41 -3.99 -2.50 -6.72
C GLN A 41 -2.61 -3.14 -6.98
N ALA A 42 -1.51 -2.56 -6.48
CA ALA A 42 -0.18 -3.14 -6.66
C ALA A 42 0.01 -4.45 -5.86
N GLY A 43 -0.71 -4.60 -4.74
CA GLY A 43 -0.72 -5.81 -3.94
C GLY A 43 -2.08 -6.49 -3.99
N ASP A 44 -2.12 -7.72 -4.50
CA ASP A 44 -3.32 -8.55 -4.42
C ASP A 44 -3.34 -9.34 -3.10
N CYS A 45 -4.53 -9.47 -2.53
CA CYS A 45 -4.77 -10.13 -1.26
C CYS A 45 -5.66 -11.35 -1.50
N SER A 46 -5.04 -12.49 -1.84
CA SER A 46 -5.76 -13.74 -2.08
C SER A 46 -6.60 -14.13 -0.84
N PRO A 47 -7.93 -14.30 -0.98
CA PRO A 47 -8.79 -14.72 0.13
C PRO A 47 -8.33 -16.03 0.77
N HIS A 48 -7.76 -16.93 -0.04
CA HIS A 48 -7.21 -18.19 0.44
C HIS A 48 -5.98 -17.95 1.33
N THR A 49 -5.00 -17.18 0.85
CA THR A 49 -3.79 -16.85 1.62
C THR A 49 -4.15 -16.12 2.92
N MET A 50 -5.12 -15.20 2.89
CA MET A 50 -5.63 -14.51 4.07
C MET A 50 -6.24 -15.47 5.09
N ALA A 51 -7.12 -16.38 4.63
CA ALA A 51 -7.73 -17.37 5.50
C ALA A 51 -6.69 -18.25 6.19
N GLU A 52 -5.65 -18.67 5.46
CA GLU A 52 -4.55 -19.44 6.04
C GLU A 52 -3.74 -18.64 7.07
N GLN A 53 -3.40 -17.39 6.77
CA GLN A 53 -2.67 -16.52 7.71
C GLN A 53 -3.47 -16.29 8.99
N LEU A 54 -4.76 -16.00 8.86
CA LEU A 54 -5.67 -15.83 10.00
C LEU A 54 -5.77 -17.12 10.83
N ALA A 55 -5.93 -18.27 10.19
CA ALA A 55 -6.02 -19.55 10.89
C ALA A 55 -4.75 -19.85 11.69
N ARG A 56 -3.57 -19.61 11.12
CA ARG A 56 -2.28 -19.76 11.82
C ARG A 56 -2.15 -18.81 13.01
N ALA A 57 -2.51 -17.54 12.82
CA ALA A 57 -2.48 -16.56 13.91
C ALA A 57 -3.45 -16.95 15.06
N ALA A 58 -4.67 -17.38 14.72
CA ALA A 58 -5.66 -17.83 15.70
C ALA A 58 -5.18 -19.05 16.51
N GLN A 59 -4.54 -20.03 15.85
CA GLN A 59 -3.97 -21.20 16.53
C GLN A 59 -2.86 -20.80 17.52
N ALA A 60 -1.99 -19.85 17.15
CA ALA A 60 -0.96 -19.34 18.05
C ALA A 60 -1.57 -18.67 19.29
N VAL A 61 -2.57 -17.81 19.09
CA VAL A 61 -3.27 -17.11 20.19
C VAL A 61 -3.94 -18.12 21.13
N VAL A 62 -4.66 -19.12 20.62
CA VAL A 62 -5.30 -20.16 21.43
C VAL A 62 -4.28 -20.96 22.23
N ALA A 63 -3.08 -21.15 21.69
CA ALA A 63 -1.97 -21.82 22.39
C ALA A 63 -1.21 -20.90 23.38
N GLY A 64 -1.67 -19.67 23.62
CA GLY A 64 -1.02 -18.70 24.49
C GLY A 64 0.29 -18.12 23.92
N LYS A 65 0.49 -18.23 22.61
CA LYS A 65 1.67 -17.71 21.89
C LYS A 65 1.33 -16.40 21.20
N ILE A 66 2.34 -15.57 21.01
CA ILE A 66 2.25 -14.36 20.20
C ILE A 66 2.44 -14.78 18.72
N PRO A 67 1.52 -14.43 17.80
CA PRO A 67 1.70 -14.67 16.37
C PRO A 67 2.94 -13.92 15.83
N GLU A 68 3.61 -14.51 14.84
CA GLU A 68 4.78 -13.90 14.19
C GLU A 68 4.46 -12.54 13.57
N THR A 69 3.26 -12.38 13.03
CA THR A 69 2.80 -11.17 12.33
C THR A 69 2.13 -10.15 13.28
N VAL A 70 2.48 -10.16 14.58
CA VAL A 70 1.90 -9.21 15.54
C VAL A 70 2.40 -7.80 15.24
N VAL A 71 1.50 -6.83 15.29
CA VAL A 71 1.80 -5.40 15.08
C VAL A 71 2.39 -4.80 16.36
N ASP A 72 3.45 -4.00 16.24
CA ASP A 72 3.95 -3.19 17.34
C ASP A 72 3.15 -1.88 17.42
N ARG A 73 2.22 -1.83 18.36
CA ARG A 73 1.34 -0.67 18.56
C ARG A 73 2.08 0.60 19.00
N SER A 74 3.28 0.48 19.54
CA SER A 74 4.09 1.64 19.92
C SER A 74 4.74 2.31 18.72
N ASN A 75 5.07 1.52 17.69
CA ASN A 75 5.61 2.01 16.41
C ASN A 75 4.50 2.36 15.41
N GLY A 76 3.30 1.80 15.59
CA GLY A 76 2.15 2.02 14.72
C GLY A 76 2.12 1.13 13.47
N TYR A 77 2.99 0.11 13.39
CA TYR A 77 3.07 -0.88 12.33
C TYR A 77 3.65 -2.21 12.82
#